data_AF-A0A091U0L8-F1
#
_entry.id   AF-A0A091U0L8-F1
#
_cell.length_a   1.000
_cell.length_b   1.000
_cell.length_c   1.000
_cell.angle_alpha   90.00
_cell.angle_beta   90.00
_cell.angle_gamma   90.00
#
_symmetry.space_group_name_H-M   'P 1'
#
loop_
_entity.id
_entity.type
_entity.pdbx_description
1 polymer ?
#
loop_
_entity_poly.entity_id
_entity_poly.type
_entity_poly.pdbx_seq_one_letter_code
_entity_poly.pdbx_strand_id
1 'polypeptide(L)'
;RALLAVSLNLMALLFSTTAFITTHWCEGTQRVPKPSCGKEKKTNCLNYSGNETANETNQNVVHYSWETGDDRFLFRYFHTGIWYSCEENINAAGEKCRSFIDLAPASEKGKTIQSRLLPILQIALVLFLLVLQCQGKRYFLSTQGPTCVLWLSVVSEVLYIMLLVVGFSLMCLELFHSSSVIDGLKLNAFAAVFTVLSGLLGMVAHMMYTQVFQVTVSLGPEDWRPHSWDYGWSF
;
A
#
# COMPACT_ATOMS: atom_id res chain seq x y z
N ARG A 1 21.72 -16.59 -24.27
CA ARG A 1 21.88 -15.22 -23.72
C ARG A 1 20.54 -14.47 -23.78
N ALA A 2 19.94 -14.26 -24.96
CA ALA A 2 18.63 -13.61 -25.11
C ALA A 2 17.52 -14.29 -24.28
N LEU A 3 17.40 -15.62 -24.32
CA LEU A 3 16.37 -16.36 -23.56
C LEU A 3 16.46 -16.14 -22.04
N LEU A 4 17.68 -16.03 -21.50
CA LEU A 4 17.91 -15.78 -20.07
C LEU A 4 17.54 -14.34 -19.69
N ALA A 5 17.86 -13.36 -20.54
CA ALA A 5 17.44 -11.98 -20.34
C ALA A 5 15.91 -11.83 -20.37
N VAL A 6 15.26 -12.51 -21.32
CA VAL A 6 13.78 -12.53 -21.44
C VAL A 6 13.14 -13.21 -20.23
N SER A 7 13.67 -14.36 -19.77
CA SER A 7 13.13 -15.02 -18.59
C SER A 7 13.28 -14.19 -17.31
N LEU A 8 14.41 -13.49 -17.15
CA LEU A 8 14.62 -12.62 -15.99
C LEU A 8 13.69 -11.39 -16.04
N ASN A 9 13.48 -10.78 -17.20
CA ASN A 9 12.55 -9.66 -17.35
C ASN A 9 11.10 -10.10 -17.13
N LEU A 10 10.72 -11.30 -17.58
CA LEU A 10 9.41 -11.88 -17.29
C LEU A 10 9.22 -12.10 -15.79
N MET A 11 10.20 -12.71 -15.12
CA MET A 11 10.14 -12.93 -13.66
C MET A 11 10.03 -11.60 -12.90
N ALA A 12 10.84 -10.60 -13.29
CA ALA A 12 10.79 -9.26 -12.70
C ALA A 12 9.40 -8.62 -12.88
N LEU A 13 8.84 -8.69 -14.09
CA LEU A 13 7.51 -8.15 -14.37
C LEU A 13 6.42 -8.84 -13.55
N LEU A 14 6.48 -10.17 -13.41
CA LEU A 14 5.52 -10.95 -12.62
C LEU A 14 5.60 -10.58 -11.13
N PHE A 15 6.80 -10.49 -10.56
CA PHE A 15 6.99 -10.09 -9.17
C PHE A 15 6.55 -8.65 -8.92
N SER A 16 6.92 -7.70 -9.79
CA SER A 16 6.47 -6.30 -9.65
C SER A 16 4.95 -6.16 -9.79
N THR A 17 4.31 -6.89 -10.72
CA THR A 17 2.85 -6.86 -10.87
C THR A 17 2.15 -7.49 -9.67
N THR A 18 2.70 -8.59 -9.15
CA THR A 18 2.17 -9.25 -7.95
C THR A 18 2.30 -8.36 -6.72
N ALA A 19 3.46 -7.71 -6.56
CA ALA A 19 3.67 -6.72 -5.52
C ALA A 19 2.66 -5.59 -5.63
N PHE A 20 2.46 -5.01 -6.81
CA PHE A 20 1.51 -3.90 -6.98
C PHE A 20 0.05 -4.21 -6.61
N ILE A 21 -0.39 -5.45 -6.83
CA ILE A 21 -1.78 -5.88 -6.59
C ILE A 21 -2.00 -6.35 -5.16
N THR A 22 -0.98 -6.93 -4.52
CA THR A 22 -1.13 -7.57 -3.22
C THR A 22 -1.34 -6.56 -2.08
N THR A 23 -1.89 -7.06 -0.99
CA THR A 23 -2.17 -6.31 0.24
C THR A 23 -1.11 -6.50 1.32
N HIS A 24 0.00 -7.16 1.00
CA HIS A 24 1.02 -7.59 1.96
C HIS A 24 2.34 -6.82 1.81
N TRP A 25 2.26 -5.50 1.69
CA TRP A 25 3.45 -4.64 1.66
C TRP A 25 3.98 -4.38 3.06
N CYS A 26 3.07 -4.14 4.00
CA CYS A 26 3.40 -4.00 5.41
C CYS A 26 2.41 -4.79 6.24
N GLU A 27 2.92 -5.43 7.28
CA GLU A 27 2.17 -6.26 8.20
C GLU A 27 2.43 -5.78 9.61
N GLY A 28 1.42 -5.77 10.47
CA GLY A 28 1.61 -5.24 11.79
C GLY A 28 0.45 -5.51 12.73
N THR A 29 0.57 -4.95 13.93
CA THR A 29 -0.46 -5.02 14.95
C THR A 29 -0.90 -3.62 15.38
N GLN A 30 -2.19 -3.47 15.56
CA GLN A 30 -2.82 -2.25 16.05
C GLN A 30 -3.38 -2.50 17.45
N ARG A 31 -3.12 -1.58 18.38
CA ARG A 31 -3.72 -1.61 19.73
C ARG A 31 -5.10 -0.94 19.65
N VAL A 32 -6.15 -1.70 19.89
CA VAL A 32 -7.53 -1.19 19.89
C VAL A 32 -8.15 -1.42 21.27
N PRO A 33 -8.89 -0.45 21.84
CA PRO A 33 -9.60 -0.67 23.10
C PRO A 33 -10.62 -1.81 22.96
N LYS A 34 -10.68 -2.69 23.96
CA LYS A 34 -11.65 -3.80 24.01
C LYS A 34 -13.09 -3.26 23.96
N PRO A 35 -13.96 -3.78 23.08
CA PRO A 35 -15.37 -3.42 23.11
C PRO A 35 -16.05 -3.94 24.38
N SER A 36 -17.15 -3.30 24.80
CA SER A 36 -17.99 -3.75 25.91
C SER A 36 -18.72 -5.06 25.54
N CYS A 37 -18.69 -6.06 26.41
CA CYS A 37 -19.35 -7.35 26.15
C CYS A 37 -20.87 -7.19 25.94
N GLY A 38 -21.40 -7.77 24.86
CA GLY A 38 -22.85 -7.93 24.63
C GLY A 38 -23.38 -9.26 25.15
N LYS A 39 -24.71 -9.42 25.23
CA LYS A 39 -25.38 -10.57 25.87
C LYS A 39 -25.06 -11.95 25.27
N GLU A 40 -24.47 -12.04 24.08
CA GLU A 40 -24.20 -13.31 23.39
C GLU A 40 -22.70 -13.68 23.24
N LYS A 41 -21.74 -12.81 23.57
CA LYS A 41 -20.30 -13.11 23.34
C LYS A 41 -19.42 -12.67 24.51
N LYS A 42 -18.68 -13.64 25.07
CA LYS A 42 -17.86 -13.52 26.31
C LYS A 42 -16.34 -13.56 26.10
N THR A 43 -15.83 -13.69 24.88
CA THR A 43 -14.39 -13.70 24.59
C THR A 43 -13.92 -12.33 24.12
N ASN A 44 -12.76 -11.86 24.60
CA ASN A 44 -12.09 -10.61 24.19
C ASN A 44 -12.93 -9.32 24.34
N CYS A 45 -13.66 -9.17 25.45
CA CYS A 45 -14.46 -7.98 25.71
C CYS A 45 -14.36 -7.57 27.18
N LEU A 46 -14.59 -6.28 27.47
CA LEU A 46 -14.61 -5.76 28.83
C LEU A 46 -15.97 -6.04 29.45
N ASN A 47 -16.00 -6.89 30.48
CA ASN A 47 -17.21 -7.23 31.20
C ASN A 47 -17.42 -6.23 32.35
N TYR A 48 -18.17 -5.16 32.08
CA TYR A 48 -18.52 -4.16 33.10
C TYR A 48 -19.71 -4.58 33.97
N SER A 49 -20.32 -5.74 33.73
CA SER A 49 -21.49 -6.22 34.47
C SER A 49 -21.19 -7.51 35.21
N GLY A 50 -21.45 -7.47 36.52
CA GLY A 50 -21.62 -8.65 37.34
C GLY A 50 -22.63 -9.60 36.72
N ASN A 51 -22.35 -10.90 36.82
CA ASN A 51 -23.36 -11.89 36.55
C ASN A 51 -24.40 -11.80 37.67
N GLU A 52 -25.61 -11.48 37.26
CA GLU A 52 -26.87 -11.54 37.99
C GLU A 52 -27.10 -12.96 38.53
N THR A 53 -26.67 -13.23 39.76
CA THR A 53 -27.32 -14.17 40.69
C THR A 53 -27.26 -13.64 42.12
N ALA A 54 -27.40 -12.33 42.31
CA ALA A 54 -27.66 -11.76 43.63
C ALA A 54 -28.92 -10.93 43.52
N ASN A 55 -29.95 -11.37 44.25
CA ASN A 55 -31.15 -10.61 44.55
C ASN A 55 -30.82 -9.13 44.68
N GLU A 56 -31.66 -8.29 44.06
CA GLU A 56 -31.69 -6.85 44.26
C GLU A 56 -31.47 -6.51 45.74
N THR A 57 -30.29 -6.03 46.07
CA THR A 57 -30.05 -5.04 47.11
C THR A 57 -28.63 -4.51 46.93
N ASN A 58 -28.53 -3.20 46.71
CA ASN A 58 -27.34 -2.33 46.69
C ASN A 58 -26.97 -1.77 45.30
N GLN A 59 -27.59 -0.64 44.97
CA GLN A 59 -27.30 0.21 43.81
C GLN A 59 -25.99 1.03 43.94
N ASN A 60 -25.14 0.77 44.95
CA ASN A 60 -23.90 1.53 45.19
C ASN A 60 -22.64 0.64 45.31
N VAL A 61 -22.55 -0.45 44.54
CA VAL A 61 -21.30 -1.21 44.44
C VAL A 61 -20.51 -0.71 43.23
N VAL A 62 -19.53 0.16 43.50
CA VAL A 62 -18.51 0.57 42.52
C VAL A 62 -17.69 -0.67 42.18
N HIS A 63 -17.86 -1.22 40.99
CA HIS A 63 -17.07 -2.35 40.50
C HIS A 63 -15.66 -1.88 40.17
N TYR A 64 -14.69 -2.22 41.02
CA TYR A 64 -13.28 -2.01 40.73
C TYR A 64 -12.84 -3.09 39.73
N SER A 65 -12.76 -2.75 38.44
CA SER A 65 -12.04 -3.58 37.48
C SER A 65 -10.55 -3.40 37.75
N TRP A 66 -9.88 -4.45 38.21
CA TRP A 66 -8.42 -4.47 38.43
C TRP A 66 -7.63 -4.90 37.19
N GLU A 67 -8.20 -4.77 35.99
CA GLU A 67 -7.48 -4.99 34.74
C GLU A 67 -6.34 -3.97 34.66
N THR A 68 -5.11 -4.46 34.55
CA THR A 68 -3.91 -3.62 34.44
C THR A 68 -4.05 -2.78 33.17
N GLY A 69 -3.43 -1.60 33.10
CA GLY A 69 -3.63 -0.66 31.99
C GLY A 69 -3.49 -1.26 30.58
N ASP A 70 -2.69 -2.33 30.44
CA ASP A 70 -2.44 -3.07 29.20
C ASP A 70 -3.54 -4.12 28.88
N ASP A 71 -4.23 -4.66 29.89
CA ASP A 71 -5.29 -5.67 29.70
C ASP A 71 -6.55 -5.08 29.05
N ARG A 72 -6.68 -3.75 28.97
CA ARG A 72 -7.82 -3.06 28.34
C ARG A 72 -7.75 -3.01 26.81
N PHE A 73 -6.62 -3.41 26.23
CA PHE A 73 -6.38 -3.36 24.80
C PHE A 73 -6.33 -4.76 24.18
N LEU A 74 -6.69 -4.85 22.91
CA LEU A 74 -6.46 -6.03 22.08
C LEU A 74 -5.50 -5.65 20.96
N PHE A 75 -4.63 -6.59 20.63
CA PHE A 75 -3.80 -6.51 19.44
C PHE A 75 -4.60 -7.08 18.28
N ARG A 76 -4.81 -6.25 17.26
CA ARG A 76 -5.46 -6.64 16.02
C ARG A 76 -4.41 -6.67 14.92
N TYR A 77 -4.24 -7.82 14.28
CA TYR A 77 -3.35 -7.95 13.14
C TYR A 77 -3.97 -7.27 11.92
N PHE A 78 -3.13 -6.59 11.15
CA PHE A 78 -3.52 -5.98 9.88
C PHE A 78 -2.43 -6.19 8.83
N HIS A 79 -2.87 -6.29 7.58
CA HIS A 79 -2.01 -6.21 6.41
C HIS A 79 -2.44 -5.02 5.55
N THR A 80 -1.47 -4.34 4.96
CA THR A 80 -1.71 -3.18 4.10
C THR A 80 -0.87 -3.26 2.85
N GLY A 81 -1.54 -3.06 1.71
CA GLY A 81 -0.89 -2.79 0.43
C GLY A 81 -1.15 -1.36 -0.02
N ILE A 82 -0.85 -1.10 -1.29
CA ILE A 82 -1.07 0.22 -1.90
C ILE A 82 -2.56 0.60 -1.92
N TRP A 83 -3.44 -0.37 -2.22
CA TRP A 83 -4.85 -0.11 -2.55
C TRP A 83 -5.81 -0.36 -1.38
N TYR A 84 -5.52 -1.42 -0.61
CA TYR A 84 -6.39 -1.92 0.43
C TYR A 84 -5.57 -2.21 1.69
N SER A 85 -6.19 -1.95 2.83
CA SER A 85 -5.74 -2.40 4.14
C SER A 85 -6.82 -3.27 4.75
N CYS A 86 -6.44 -4.48 5.14
CA CYS A 86 -7.34 -5.45 5.73
C CYS A 86 -6.96 -5.70 7.18
N GLU A 87 -7.96 -5.63 8.05
CA GLU A 87 -7.85 -5.85 9.49
C GLU A 87 -8.54 -7.16 9.86
N GLU A 88 -7.92 -7.97 10.72
CA GLU A 88 -8.52 -9.22 11.20
C GLU A 88 -9.74 -8.91 12.08
N ASN A 89 -10.85 -9.64 11.90
CA ASN A 89 -12.05 -9.38 12.67
C ASN A 89 -11.96 -9.99 14.08
N ILE A 90 -12.11 -9.15 15.12
CA ILE A 90 -12.09 -9.58 16.52
C ILE A 90 -13.31 -10.46 16.86
N ASN A 91 -14.43 -10.27 16.14
CA ASN A 91 -15.74 -10.80 16.55
C ASN A 91 -16.25 -11.99 15.70
N ALA A 92 -15.60 -12.32 14.58
CA ALA A 92 -15.96 -13.44 13.70
C ALA A 92 -14.75 -13.94 12.89
N ALA A 93 -14.81 -15.15 12.35
CA ALA A 93 -13.82 -15.64 11.40
C ALA A 93 -13.90 -14.84 10.09
N GLY A 94 -12.86 -14.06 9.78
CA GLY A 94 -12.75 -13.28 8.54
C GLY A 94 -11.93 -12.00 8.69
N GLU A 95 -11.59 -11.38 7.56
CA GLU A 95 -10.90 -10.10 7.48
C GLU A 95 -11.86 -9.01 6.99
N LYS A 96 -11.68 -7.79 7.49
CA LYS A 96 -12.41 -6.60 7.03
C LYS A 96 -11.47 -5.72 6.24
N CYS A 97 -11.67 -5.62 4.94
CA CYS A 97 -10.84 -4.77 4.09
C CYS A 97 -11.46 -3.37 3.91
N ARG A 98 -10.61 -2.34 3.94
CA ARG A 98 -10.94 -0.94 3.64
C ARG A 98 -9.94 -0.39 2.62
N SER A 99 -10.36 0.57 1.80
CA SER A 99 -9.45 1.21 0.86
C SER A 99 -8.47 2.14 1.59
N PHE A 100 -7.20 2.11 1.19
CA PHE A 100 -6.17 2.99 1.75
C PHE A 100 -6.48 4.48 1.55
N ILE A 101 -7.20 4.83 0.47
CA ILE A 101 -7.60 6.22 0.18
C ILE A 101 -8.60 6.79 1.21
N ASP A 102 -9.36 5.93 1.90
CA ASP A 102 -10.31 6.37 2.93
C ASP A 102 -9.66 6.55 4.31
N LEU A 103 -8.43 6.05 4.49
CA LEU A 103 -7.66 6.17 5.73
C LEU A 103 -6.95 7.52 5.85
N ALA A 104 -6.72 8.21 4.73
CA ALA A 104 -6.22 9.57 4.75
C ALA A 104 -7.29 10.53 5.33
N PRO A 105 -6.91 11.47 6.22
CA PRO A 105 -7.85 12.35 6.90
C PRO A 105 -8.75 13.09 5.91
N ALA A 106 -10.04 13.18 6.23
CA ALA A 106 -11.11 13.74 5.39
C ALA A 106 -10.87 15.19 4.91
N SER A 107 -9.87 15.87 5.46
CA SER A 107 -9.48 17.24 5.11
C SER A 107 -9.00 17.42 3.66
N GLU A 108 -8.76 16.34 2.90
CA GLU A 108 -8.25 16.42 1.51
C GLU A 108 -9.10 15.69 0.47
N LYS A 109 -10.36 15.34 0.77
CA LYS A 109 -11.28 14.78 -0.25
C LYS A 109 -11.71 15.88 -1.24
N GLY A 110 -10.80 16.32 -2.10
CA GLY A 110 -10.99 17.50 -2.94
C GLY A 110 -10.22 17.46 -4.26
N LYS A 111 -10.98 17.17 -5.33
CA LYS A 111 -10.75 17.44 -6.76
C LYS A 111 -10.02 16.36 -7.57
N THR A 112 -10.84 15.39 -7.98
CA THR A 112 -10.71 14.54 -9.16
C THR A 112 -10.27 15.34 -10.40
N ILE A 113 -9.13 15.00 -11.01
CA ILE A 113 -8.85 15.37 -12.40
C ILE A 113 -9.28 14.18 -13.27
N GLN A 114 -10.50 14.33 -13.78
CA GLN A 114 -11.04 13.52 -14.86
C GLN A 114 -10.36 13.93 -16.16
N SER A 115 -9.69 13.01 -16.85
CA SER A 115 -9.38 13.21 -18.26
C SER A 115 -9.42 11.91 -19.05
N ARG A 116 -10.07 12.03 -20.20
CA ARG A 116 -10.52 10.99 -21.12
C ARG A 116 -9.33 10.32 -21.83
N LEU A 117 -9.48 9.01 -22.02
CA LEU A 117 -9.26 8.26 -23.27
C LEU A 117 -8.23 8.84 -24.26
N LEU A 118 -6.97 8.37 -24.23
CA LEU A 118 -6.04 8.31 -25.38
C LEU A 118 -4.84 7.37 -25.04
N PRO A 119 -4.09 6.85 -26.02
CA PRO A 119 -3.53 5.50 -26.01
C PRO A 119 -2.32 5.39 -25.08
N ILE A 120 -1.99 4.16 -24.70
CA ILE A 120 -1.00 3.75 -23.69
C ILE A 120 0.39 4.44 -23.85
N LEU A 121 0.74 4.90 -25.07
CA LEU A 121 2.00 5.60 -25.36
C LEU A 121 2.01 7.10 -24.97
N GLN A 122 0.85 7.76 -24.92
CA GLN A 122 0.72 9.14 -24.42
C GLN A 122 0.73 9.18 -22.89
N ILE A 123 0.22 8.13 -22.22
CA ILE A 123 0.17 8.06 -20.76
C ILE A 123 1.58 8.08 -20.18
N ALA A 124 2.53 7.29 -20.69
CA ALA A 124 3.91 7.31 -20.20
C ALA A 124 4.57 8.69 -20.36
N LEU A 125 4.36 9.39 -21.48
CA LEU A 125 4.90 10.72 -21.73
C LEU A 125 4.21 11.82 -20.90
N VAL A 126 2.89 11.72 -20.70
CA VAL A 126 2.10 12.64 -19.86
C VAL A 126 2.38 12.41 -18.37
N LEU A 127 2.59 11.15 -17.95
CA LEU A 127 2.97 10.77 -16.59
C LEU A 127 4.43 11.20 -16.31
N PHE A 128 5.33 11.03 -17.28
CA PHE A 128 6.69 11.56 -17.23
C PHE A 128 6.72 13.10 -17.24
N LEU A 129 5.87 13.76 -18.02
CA LEU A 129 5.65 15.22 -17.98
C LEU A 129 5.02 15.67 -16.66
N LEU A 130 4.11 14.91 -16.05
CA LEU A 130 3.54 15.17 -14.72
C LEU A 130 4.62 15.07 -13.65
N VAL A 131 5.52 14.09 -13.73
CA VAL A 131 6.69 13.94 -12.85
C VAL A 131 7.67 15.11 -13.05
N LEU A 132 7.93 15.53 -14.29
CA LEU A 132 8.73 16.72 -14.60
C LEU A 132 8.08 18.04 -14.16
N GLN A 133 6.75 18.17 -14.27
CA GLN A 133 6.01 19.34 -13.76
C GLN A 133 6.00 19.37 -12.22
N CYS A 134 6.07 18.20 -11.56
CA CYS A 134 6.21 18.09 -10.11
C CYS A 134 7.61 18.49 -9.61
N GLN A 135 8.65 18.28 -10.42
CA GLN A 135 10.02 18.74 -10.15
C GLN A 135 10.27 20.22 -10.55
N GLY A 136 9.39 20.81 -11.38
CA GLY A 136 9.64 22.07 -12.09
C GLY A 136 9.00 23.34 -11.52
N LYS A 137 8.13 23.26 -10.50
CA LYS A 137 7.52 24.45 -9.90
C LYS A 137 7.68 24.46 -8.38
N ARG A 138 8.47 25.43 -7.90
CA ARG A 138 8.59 25.88 -6.50
C ARG A 138 7.26 26.45 -5.97
N TYR A 139 6.19 25.66 -5.98
CA TYR A 139 4.84 26.06 -5.56
C TYR A 139 4.12 24.93 -4.85
N PHE A 140 4.77 24.07 -4.06
CA PHE A 140 3.98 23.10 -3.27
C PHE A 140 4.69 22.51 -2.04
N LEU A 141 5.52 23.29 -1.36
CA LEU A 141 6.15 22.86 -0.10
C LEU A 141 5.42 23.37 1.14
N SER A 142 4.11 23.67 1.06
CA SER A 142 3.42 24.26 2.23
C SER A 142 1.97 23.82 2.48
N THR A 143 1.33 23.03 1.61
CA THR A 143 -0.13 22.78 1.75
C THR A 143 -0.61 21.45 1.16
N GLN A 144 0.21 20.39 1.12
CA GLN A 144 -0.26 19.06 0.67
C GLN A 144 -0.14 18.05 1.78
N GLY A 145 -1.28 17.55 2.19
CA GLY A 145 -1.41 16.45 3.11
C GLY A 145 -1.07 15.10 2.49
N PRO A 146 -1.34 14.02 3.23
CA PRO A 146 -0.81 12.68 2.96
C PRO A 146 -1.32 12.07 1.64
N THR A 147 -2.40 12.59 1.06
CA THR A 147 -3.02 12.01 -0.14
C THR A 147 -2.18 12.21 -1.40
N CYS A 148 -1.63 13.41 -1.64
CA CYS A 148 -0.84 13.70 -2.84
C CYS A 148 0.46 12.89 -2.89
N VAL A 149 1.13 12.77 -1.74
CA VAL A 149 2.40 12.04 -1.62
C VAL A 149 2.20 10.55 -1.91
N LEU A 150 1.06 9.97 -1.51
CA LEU A 150 0.68 8.61 -1.90
C LEU A 150 0.50 8.47 -3.41
N TRP A 151 -0.20 9.40 -4.05
CA TRP A 151 -0.37 9.38 -5.51
C TRP A 151 0.95 9.44 -6.27
N LEU A 152 1.94 10.19 -5.77
CA LEU A 152 3.29 10.18 -6.35
C LEU A 152 3.94 8.81 -6.27
N SER A 153 3.77 8.10 -5.15
CA SER A 153 4.25 6.71 -5.00
C SER A 153 3.54 5.76 -5.97
N VAL A 154 2.21 5.80 -6.05
CA VAL A 154 1.43 4.98 -7.01
C VAL A 154 1.87 5.24 -8.45
N VAL A 155 2.05 6.52 -8.81
CA VAL A 155 2.51 6.93 -10.14
C VAL A 155 3.90 6.38 -10.43
N SER A 156 4.82 6.44 -9.47
CA SER A 156 6.17 5.89 -9.63
C SER A 156 6.18 4.38 -9.82
N GLU A 157 5.33 3.66 -9.08
CA GLU A 157 5.16 2.20 -9.19
C GLU A 157 4.64 1.80 -10.58
N VAL A 158 3.57 2.46 -11.04
CA VAL A 158 3.02 2.22 -12.38
C VAL A 158 4.04 2.54 -13.46
N LEU A 159 4.82 3.63 -13.31
CA LEU A 159 5.77 4.06 -14.31
C LEU A 159 6.89 3.03 -14.53
N TYR A 160 7.48 2.46 -13.49
CA TYR A 160 8.54 1.46 -13.70
C TYR A 160 8.00 0.12 -14.22
N ILE A 161 6.78 -0.29 -13.83
CA ILE A 161 6.12 -1.48 -14.40
C ILE A 161 5.90 -1.30 -15.90
N MET A 162 5.44 -0.11 -16.33
CA MET A 162 5.28 0.20 -17.75
C MET A 162 6.60 0.15 -18.51
N LEU A 163 7.70 0.65 -17.92
CA LEU A 163 9.03 0.56 -18.52
C LEU A 163 9.52 -0.90 -18.63
N LEU A 164 9.25 -1.75 -17.64
CA LEU A 164 9.53 -3.19 -17.70
C LEU A 164 8.74 -3.88 -18.83
N VAL A 165 7.46 -3.55 -19.00
CA VAL A 165 6.63 -4.08 -20.11
C VAL A 165 7.21 -3.67 -21.47
N VAL A 166 7.62 -2.41 -21.63
CA VAL A 166 8.26 -1.93 -22.86
C VAL A 166 9.59 -2.66 -23.11
N GLY A 167 10.44 -2.81 -22.08
CA GLY A 167 11.70 -3.55 -22.17
C GLY A 167 11.50 -5.02 -22.57
N PHE A 168 10.57 -5.71 -21.90
CA PHE A 168 10.21 -7.09 -22.24
C PHE A 168 9.68 -7.20 -23.68
N SER A 169 8.81 -6.29 -24.10
CA SER A 169 8.26 -6.26 -25.47
C SER A 169 9.37 -6.10 -26.53
N LEU A 170 10.36 -5.24 -26.28
CA LEU A 170 11.52 -5.06 -27.17
C LEU A 170 12.40 -6.33 -27.23
N MET A 171 12.62 -7.01 -26.10
CA MET A 171 13.35 -8.28 -26.09
C MET A 171 12.58 -9.42 -26.79
N CYS A 172 11.24 -9.43 -26.70
CA CYS A 172 10.42 -10.36 -27.47
C CYS A 172 10.52 -10.08 -28.97
N LEU A 173 10.49 -8.81 -29.39
CA LEU A 173 10.65 -8.44 -30.81
C LEU A 173 12.00 -8.90 -31.37
N GLU A 174 13.08 -8.82 -30.58
CA GLU A 174 14.39 -9.36 -30.96
C GLU A 174 14.34 -10.88 -31.23
N LEU A 175 13.59 -11.64 -30.41
CA LEU A 175 13.42 -13.09 -30.61
C LEU A 175 12.59 -13.44 -31.85
N PHE A 176 11.56 -12.65 -32.17
CA PHE A 176 10.63 -12.96 -33.28
C PHE A 176 11.06 -12.36 -34.64
N HIS A 177 11.81 -11.24 -34.67
CA HIS A 177 12.14 -10.48 -35.89
C HIS A 177 13.65 -10.47 -36.21
N SER A 178 14.30 -11.64 -36.21
CA SER A 178 15.75 -11.82 -36.41
C SER A 178 16.26 -11.66 -37.86
N SER A 179 15.65 -10.77 -38.66
CA SER A 179 15.99 -10.65 -40.09
C SER A 179 17.28 -9.89 -40.38
N SER A 180 17.71 -8.98 -39.49
CA SER A 180 18.93 -8.18 -39.66
C SER A 180 19.72 -8.07 -38.34
N VAL A 181 21.04 -8.27 -38.42
CA VAL A 181 21.94 -8.22 -37.24
C VAL A 181 22.08 -6.79 -36.69
N ILE A 182 21.95 -5.79 -37.56
CA ILE A 182 22.13 -4.37 -37.23
C ILE A 182 20.93 -3.82 -36.46
N ASP A 183 19.71 -4.24 -36.81
CA ASP A 183 18.50 -3.81 -36.09
C ASP A 183 18.38 -4.53 -34.73
N GLY A 184 18.83 -5.78 -34.64
CA GLY A 184 18.91 -6.51 -33.38
C GLY A 184 19.83 -5.83 -32.35
N LEU A 185 21.00 -5.33 -32.76
CA LEU A 185 21.92 -4.64 -31.86
C LEU A 185 21.31 -3.32 -31.32
N LYS A 186 20.59 -2.58 -32.16
CA LYS A 186 19.90 -1.34 -31.74
C LYS A 186 18.77 -1.64 -30.76
N LEU A 187 17.92 -2.62 -31.07
CA LEU A 187 16.78 -3.00 -30.23
C LEU A 187 17.23 -3.51 -28.85
N ASN A 188 18.28 -4.33 -28.80
CA ASN A 188 18.83 -4.81 -27.54
C ASN A 188 19.41 -3.67 -26.68
N ALA A 189 20.07 -2.68 -27.30
CA ALA A 189 20.55 -1.49 -26.59
C ALA A 189 19.38 -0.68 -25.99
N PHE A 190 18.30 -0.46 -26.75
CA PHE A 190 17.11 0.21 -26.24
C PHE A 190 16.43 -0.58 -25.12
N ALA A 191 16.28 -1.90 -25.29
CA ALA A 191 15.73 -2.78 -24.27
C ALA A 191 16.53 -2.69 -22.95
N ALA A 192 17.86 -2.72 -23.03
CA ALA A 192 18.73 -2.57 -21.87
C ALA A 192 18.53 -1.22 -21.16
N VAL A 193 18.42 -0.11 -21.91
CA VAL A 193 18.17 1.22 -21.32
C VAL A 193 16.83 1.24 -20.56
N PHE A 194 15.76 0.74 -21.16
CA PHE A 194 14.44 0.73 -20.51
C PHE A 194 14.42 -0.16 -19.25
N THR A 195 15.01 -1.36 -19.30
CA THR A 195 15.09 -2.26 -18.14
C THR A 195 15.98 -1.70 -17.02
N VAL A 196 17.07 -0.99 -17.34
CA VAL A 196 17.92 -0.36 -16.31
C VAL A 196 17.21 0.84 -15.67
N LEU A 197 16.57 1.69 -16.49
CA LEU A 197 15.79 2.82 -15.99
C LEU A 197 14.64 2.35 -15.09
N SER A 198 13.94 1.28 -15.47
CA SER A 198 12.89 0.71 -14.64
C SER A 198 13.42 0.18 -13.32
N GLY A 199 14.57 -0.51 -13.30
CA GLY A 199 15.19 -0.99 -12.06
C GLY A 199 15.58 0.14 -11.11
N LEU A 200 16.20 1.21 -11.63
CA LEU A 200 16.56 2.39 -10.83
C LEU A 200 15.33 3.09 -10.27
N LEU A 201 14.31 3.28 -11.10
CA LEU A 201 13.06 3.93 -10.67
C LEU A 201 12.27 3.07 -9.69
N GLY A 202 12.28 1.75 -9.84
CA GLY A 202 11.68 0.82 -8.88
C GLY A 202 12.33 0.92 -7.51
N MET A 203 13.67 0.89 -7.44
CA MET A 203 14.38 1.05 -6.16
C MET A 203 14.06 2.38 -5.45
N VAL A 204 13.93 3.47 -6.22
CA VAL A 204 13.53 4.77 -5.67
C VAL A 204 12.05 4.77 -5.26
N ALA A 205 11.17 4.15 -6.03
CA ALA A 205 9.74 4.04 -5.75
C ALA A 205 9.47 3.29 -4.44
N HIS A 206 10.14 2.14 -4.23
CA HIS A 206 10.08 1.39 -2.97
C HIS A 206 10.56 2.23 -1.78
N MET A 207 11.72 2.90 -1.91
CA MET A 207 12.24 3.78 -0.86
C MET A 207 11.34 4.98 -0.62
N MET A 208 10.65 5.49 -1.64
CA MET A 208 9.69 6.56 -1.47
C MET A 208 8.46 6.06 -0.71
N TYR A 209 7.87 4.92 -1.12
CA TYR A 209 6.67 4.35 -0.49
C TYR A 209 6.85 4.16 1.01
N THR A 210 7.97 3.60 1.45
CA THR A 210 8.23 3.37 2.89
C THR A 210 8.30 4.67 3.67
N GLN A 211 8.89 5.72 3.09
CA GLN A 211 8.94 7.04 3.72
C GLN A 211 7.54 7.67 3.79
N VAL A 212 6.74 7.56 2.73
CA VAL A 212 5.34 8.03 2.74
C VAL A 212 4.54 7.29 3.80
N PHE A 213 4.70 5.97 3.88
CA PHE A 213 4.00 5.14 4.85
C PHE A 213 4.39 5.51 6.29
N GLN A 214 5.69 5.69 6.57
CA GLN A 214 6.18 6.12 7.87
C GLN A 214 5.64 7.49 8.29
N VAL A 215 5.59 8.45 7.35
CA VAL A 215 4.97 9.77 7.59
C VAL A 215 3.46 9.62 7.83
N THR A 216 2.77 8.77 7.06
CA THR A 216 1.33 8.53 7.21
C THR A 216 1.01 7.88 8.56
N VAL A 217 1.83 6.95 9.02
CA VAL A 217 1.73 6.30 10.34
C VAL A 217 1.96 7.29 11.48
N SER A 218 2.92 8.20 11.34
CA SER A 218 3.21 9.20 12.38
C SER A 218 2.15 10.31 12.46
N LEU A 219 1.62 10.76 11.32
CA LEU A 219 0.62 11.83 11.22
C LEU A 219 -0.84 11.32 11.24
N GLY A 220 -1.04 10.01 11.15
CA GLY A 220 -2.36 9.38 11.18
C GLY A 220 -3.10 9.61 12.50
N PRO A 221 -4.44 9.46 12.52
CA PRO A 221 -5.23 9.57 13.74
C PRO A 221 -4.77 8.54 14.78
N GLU A 222 -4.87 8.90 16.07
CA GLU A 222 -4.35 8.07 17.18
C GLU A 222 -4.93 6.64 17.16
N ASP A 223 -6.19 6.48 16.76
CA ASP A 223 -6.86 5.18 16.66
C ASP A 223 -6.35 4.30 15.50
N TRP A 224 -5.68 4.89 14.50
CA TRP A 224 -5.13 4.15 13.37
C TRP A 224 -3.66 3.78 13.56
N ARG A 225 -2.92 4.51 14.41
CA ARG A 225 -1.47 4.36 14.55
C ARG A 225 -1.11 2.92 14.97
N PRO A 226 -0.35 2.15 14.15
CA PRO A 226 0.09 0.81 14.51
C PRO A 226 1.04 0.83 15.71
N HIS A 227 0.97 -0.24 16.50
CA HIS A 227 1.88 -0.43 17.64
C HIS A 227 3.24 -0.95 17.20
N SER A 228 3.24 -1.92 16.28
CA SER A 228 4.40 -2.44 15.59
C SER A 228 4.00 -2.79 14.16
N TRP A 229 4.91 -2.62 13.22
CA TRP A 229 4.73 -3.02 11.83
C TRP A 229 6.09 -3.36 11.23
N ASP A 230 6.09 -4.32 10.32
CA ASP A 230 7.23 -4.82 9.57
C ASP A 230 6.86 -4.88 8.08
N TYR A 231 7.87 -5.05 7.22
CA TYR A 231 7.66 -5.28 5.79
C TYR A 231 7.03 -6.65 5.56
N GLY A 232 5.99 -6.69 4.72
CA GLY A 232 5.37 -7.94 4.29
C GLY A 232 6.16 -8.59 3.16
N TRP A 233 5.74 -9.77 2.73
CA TRP A 233 6.50 -10.60 1.77
C TRP A 233 6.59 -10.03 0.35
N SER A 234 5.71 -9.09 0.00
CA SER A 234 5.67 -8.54 -1.36
C SER A 234 6.53 -7.31 -1.57
N PHE A 235 7.01 -6.71 -0.47
CA PHE A 235 7.88 -5.55 -0.48
C PHE A 235 9.32 -5.98 -0.77
#